data_AF-A0A1A9Z143-F1
#
_entry.id   AF-A0A1A9Z143-F1
#
_cell.length_a   1.000
_cell.length_b   1.000
_cell.length_c   1.000
_cell.angle_alpha   90.00
_cell.angle_beta   90.00
_cell.angle_gamma   90.00
#
_symmetry.space_group_name_H-M   'P 1'
#
loop_
_entity.id
_entity.type
_entity.pdbx_description
1 polymer ?
#
loop_
_entity_poly.entity_id
_entity_poly.type
_entity_poly.pdbx_seq_one_letter_code
_entity_poly.pdbx_strand_id
1 'polypeptide(L)'
;MNLRPINPDPLIIICPADGILTQFGYFENTKELQLKNHGYTLNALLAENEKMIKLFKYGIFFTTYLSPKNYHRIHMPCDGVLKKMLYVPGENLHPYDTIHIGNILAYGIQNKN
;
A
#
# COMPACT_ATOMS: atom_id res chain seq x y z
N MET A 1 25.91 5.46 -14.51
CA MET A 1 25.30 4.12 -14.31
C MET A 1 23.95 4.33 -13.67
N ASN A 2 22.87 3.71 -14.20
CA ASN A 2 21.54 3.86 -13.62
C ASN A 2 21.41 2.97 -12.36
N LEU A 3 21.07 3.56 -11.20
CA LEU A 3 21.03 2.86 -9.91
C LEU A 3 19.72 2.09 -9.64
N ARG A 4 18.67 2.36 -10.42
CA ARG A 4 17.35 1.70 -10.36
C ARG A 4 16.80 1.50 -11.78
N PRO A 5 17.37 0.58 -12.57
CA PRO A 5 16.81 0.28 -13.89
C PRO A 5 15.39 -0.26 -13.76
N ILE A 6 14.47 0.27 -14.56
CA ILE A 6 13.07 -0.16 -14.60
C ILE A 6 12.94 -1.27 -15.64
N ASN A 7 12.18 -2.32 -15.32
CA ASN A 7 11.86 -3.37 -16.27
C ASN A 7 10.94 -2.78 -17.37
N PRO A 8 11.30 -2.86 -18.67
CA PRO A 8 10.52 -2.25 -19.74
C PRO A 8 9.30 -3.08 -20.17
N ASP A 9 9.11 -4.30 -19.67
CA ASP A 9 7.97 -5.15 -20.03
C ASP A 9 6.65 -4.59 -19.46
N PRO A 10 5.67 -4.21 -20.32
CA PRO A 10 4.41 -3.63 -19.87
C PRO A 10 3.50 -4.61 -19.12
N LEU A 11 3.79 -5.92 -19.14
CA LEU A 11 3.04 -6.95 -18.43
C LEU A 11 3.60 -7.22 -17.02
N ILE A 12 4.71 -6.58 -16.64
CA ILE A 12 5.36 -6.78 -15.34
C ILE A 12 5.04 -5.60 -14.42
N ILE A 13 4.55 -5.91 -13.22
CA ILE A 13 4.41 -4.94 -12.13
C ILE A 13 5.76 -4.83 -11.41
N ILE A 14 6.29 -3.61 -11.29
CA ILE A 14 7.56 -3.35 -10.60
C ILE A 14 7.33 -2.95 -9.13
N CYS A 15 8.34 -3.14 -8.29
CA CYS A 15 8.28 -2.69 -6.91
C CYS A 15 8.21 -1.15 -6.84
N PRO A 16 7.25 -0.58 -6.09
CA PRO A 16 7.06 0.87 -6.03
C PRO A 16 8.08 1.59 -5.13
N ALA A 17 8.77 0.87 -4.24
CA ALA A 17 9.71 1.47 -3.29
C ALA A 17 10.84 0.50 -2.90
N ASP A 18 11.96 1.07 -2.45
CA ASP A 18 13.04 0.32 -1.84
C ASP A 18 12.64 -0.13 -0.43
N GLY A 19 12.73 -1.43 -0.13
CA GLY A 19 12.40 -1.91 1.19
C GLY A 19 12.39 -3.43 1.28
N ILE A 20 11.71 -3.93 2.30
CA ILE A 20 11.52 -5.37 2.55
C ILE A 20 10.05 -5.69 2.33
N LEU A 21 9.76 -6.69 1.51
CA LEU A 21 8.43 -7.28 1.42
C LEU A 21 8.14 -8.02 2.74
N THR A 22 7.21 -7.52 3.53
CA THR A 22 6.88 -8.09 4.84
C THR A 22 5.71 -9.06 4.78
N GLN A 23 4.76 -8.83 3.89
CA GLN A 23 3.59 -9.68 3.71
C GLN A 23 3.12 -9.60 2.26
N PHE A 24 2.59 -10.70 1.73
CA PHE A 24 1.89 -10.74 0.45
C PHE A 24 0.81 -11.82 0.51
N GLY A 25 -0.22 -11.69 -0.32
CA GLY A 25 -1.27 -12.70 -0.41
C GLY A 25 -2.56 -12.16 -0.98
N TYR A 26 -3.65 -12.87 -0.70
CA TYR A 26 -5.00 -12.49 -1.12
C TYR A 26 -5.77 -11.86 0.04
N PHE A 27 -6.61 -10.88 -0.27
CA PHE A 27 -7.68 -10.45 0.62
C PHE A 27 -8.76 -11.54 0.70
N GLU A 28 -8.56 -12.53 1.56
CA GLU A 28 -9.63 -13.46 1.97
C GLU A 28 -10.57 -12.75 2.94
N ASN A 29 -11.86 -13.10 2.94
CA ASN A 29 -13.00 -12.40 3.56
C ASN A 29 -12.81 -11.87 5.01
N THR A 30 -11.79 -12.31 5.74
CA THR A 30 -11.54 -11.99 7.15
C THR A 30 -10.06 -11.97 7.55
N LYS A 31 -9.10 -12.12 6.62
CA LYS A 31 -7.68 -12.15 7.01
C LYS A 31 -7.20 -10.74 7.32
N GLU A 32 -6.80 -10.53 8.58
CA GLU A 32 -6.16 -9.31 9.03
C GLU A 32 -4.79 -9.14 8.36
N LEU A 33 -4.55 -7.96 7.82
CA LEU A 33 -3.22 -7.50 7.43
C LEU A 33 -2.43 -7.15 8.67
N GLN A 34 -1.27 -7.78 8.86
CA GLN A 34 -0.44 -7.52 10.01
C GLN A 34 0.53 -6.40 9.68
N LEU A 35 0.30 -5.24 10.29
CA LEU A 35 1.17 -4.09 10.16
C LEU A 35 1.66 -3.72 11.57
N LYS A 36 2.98 -3.83 11.79
CA LYS A 36 3.62 -3.53 13.08
C LYS A 36 2.86 -4.11 14.29
N ASN A 37 2.66 -5.43 14.28
CA ASN A 37 1.98 -6.22 15.32
C ASN A 37 0.49 -5.91 15.54
N HIS A 38 -0.14 -5.14 14.66
CA HIS A 38 -1.56 -4.87 14.69
C HIS A 38 -2.23 -5.44 13.44
N GLY A 39 -3.34 -6.14 13.65
CA GLY A 39 -4.20 -6.64 12.58
C GLY A 39 -5.12 -5.54 12.05
N TYR A 40 -5.14 -5.36 10.73
CA TYR A 40 -6.03 -4.42 10.05
C TYR A 40 -6.92 -5.18 9.07
N THR A 41 -8.21 -4.90 9.09
CA THR A 41 -9.14 -5.40 8.07
C THR A 41 -9.09 -4.51 6.82
N LEU A 42 -9.46 -5.05 5.66
CA LEU A 42 -9.64 -4.26 4.44
C LEU A 42 -10.62 -3.10 4.65
N ASN A 43 -11.67 -3.32 5.46
CA ASN A 43 -12.64 -2.30 5.83
C ASN A 43 -11.99 -1.13 6.58
N ALA A 44 -11.16 -1.43 7.58
CA ALA A 44 -10.46 -0.41 8.35
C ALA A 44 -9.50 0.40 7.47
N LEU A 45 -8.73 -0.25 6.60
CA LEU A 45 -7.78 0.43 5.69
C LEU A 45 -8.45 1.35 4.67
N LEU A 46 -9.70 1.04 4.29
CA LEU A 46 -10.45 1.79 3.31
C LEU A 46 -11.53 2.68 3.94
N ALA A 47 -11.43 2.96 5.25
CA ALA A 47 -12.37 3.79 6.02
C ALA A 47 -13.84 3.46 5.73
N GLU A 48 -14.18 2.17 5.76
CA GLU A 48 -15.53 1.64 5.51
C GLU A 48 -16.13 2.03 4.14
N ASN A 49 -15.28 2.40 3.17
CA ASN A 49 -15.74 2.78 1.85
C ASN A 49 -16.19 1.54 1.04
N GLU A 50 -17.47 1.21 1.10
CA GLU A 50 -18.03 0.00 0.49
C GLU A 50 -17.68 -0.18 -1.00
N LYS A 51 -17.66 0.90 -1.78
CA LYS A 51 -17.33 0.84 -3.21
C LYS A 51 -15.89 0.38 -3.42
N MET A 52 -14.95 0.91 -2.63
CA MET A 52 -13.54 0.52 -2.69
C MET A 52 -13.34 -0.88 -2.12
N ILE A 53 -13.99 -1.21 -1.01
CA ILE A 53 -13.92 -2.56 -0.42
C ILE A 53 -14.35 -3.60 -1.44
N LYS A 54 -15.48 -3.40 -2.14
CA LYS A 54 -15.92 -4.30 -3.22
C LYS A 54 -14.91 -4.43 -4.35
N LEU A 55 -14.20 -3.36 -4.70
CA LEU A 55 -13.18 -3.36 -5.75
C LEU A 55 -11.94 -4.19 -5.39
N PHE A 56 -11.51 -4.14 -4.13
CA PHE A 56 -10.30 -4.83 -3.65
C PHE A 56 -10.57 -6.17 -2.97
N LYS A 57 -11.84 -6.50 -2.74
CA LYS A 57 -12.25 -7.80 -2.18
C LYS A 57 -11.73 -8.92 -3.09
N TYR A 58 -11.07 -9.92 -2.50
CA TYR A 58 -10.41 -11.01 -3.23
C TYR A 58 -9.22 -10.60 -4.11
N GLY A 59 -8.77 -9.34 -4.00
CA GLY A 59 -7.57 -8.86 -4.68
C GLY A 59 -6.28 -9.38 -4.05
N ILE A 60 -5.17 -9.16 -4.75
CA ILE A 60 -3.81 -9.44 -4.25
C ILE A 60 -3.29 -8.19 -3.55
N PHE A 61 -2.59 -8.39 -2.43
CA PHE A 61 -1.86 -7.33 -1.75
C PHE A 61 -0.41 -7.71 -1.52
N PHE A 62 0.41 -6.68 -1.33
CA PHE A 62 1.72 -6.79 -0.75
C PHE A 62 2.00 -5.58 0.16
N THR A 63 2.76 -5.81 1.22
CA THR A 63 3.18 -4.79 2.17
C THR A 63 4.70 -4.67 2.11
N THR A 64 5.19 -3.46 1.90
CA THR A 64 6.62 -3.16 1.89
C THR A 64 6.97 -2.26 3.08
N TYR A 65 7.97 -2.67 3.86
CA TYR A 65 8.55 -1.87 4.92
C TYR A 65 9.77 -1.09 4.41
N LEU A 66 9.75 0.23 4.56
CA LEU A 66 10.86 1.14 4.27
C LEU A 66 11.56 1.46 5.59
N SER A 67 12.82 1.05 5.72
CA SER A 67 13.65 1.43 6.87
C SER A 67 14.21 2.85 6.69
N PRO A 68 14.63 3.55 7.77
CA PRO A 68 15.16 4.91 7.67
C PRO A 68 16.37 5.11 6.73
N LYS A 69 17.08 4.04 6.40
CA LYS A 69 18.21 4.06 5.46
C LYS A 69 17.78 3.89 3.99
N ASN A 70 16.54 3.47 3.74
CA ASN A 70 16.03 3.28 2.39
C ASN A 70 15.69 4.63 1.74
N TYR A 71 15.59 4.60 0.41
CA TYR A 71 15.05 5.72 -0.33
C TYR A 71 13.55 5.86 -0.07
N HIS A 72 13.12 7.00 0.49
CA HIS A 72 11.75 7.22 0.99
C HIS A 72 10.78 7.83 -0.05
N ARG A 73 11.07 7.72 -1.35
CA ARG A 73 10.05 8.06 -2.36
C ARG A 73 9.41 6.78 -2.88
N ILE A 74 8.09 6.86 -3.05
CA ILE A 74 7.27 5.79 -3.60
C ILE A 74 6.95 6.17 -5.05
N HIS A 75 7.14 5.23 -5.96
CA HIS A 75 6.90 5.35 -7.39
C HIS A 75 5.71 4.49 -7.80
N MET A 76 5.17 4.78 -8.99
CA MET A 76 4.08 3.98 -9.56
C MET A 76 4.62 2.59 -9.97
N PRO A 77 3.92 1.50 -9.61
CA PRO A 77 4.37 0.14 -9.93
C PRO A 77 4.03 -0.30 -11.37
N CYS A 78 3.20 0.47 -12.07
CA CYS A 78 2.83 0.32 -13.48
C CYS A 78 2.22 1.63 -13.99
N ASP A 79 1.95 1.71 -15.30
CA ASP A 79 1.16 2.79 -15.88
C ASP A 79 -0.26 2.81 -15.33
N GLY A 80 -0.80 4.01 -15.12
CA GLY A 80 -2.20 4.14 -14.73
C GLY A 80 -2.65 5.57 -14.54
N VAL A 81 -3.95 5.72 -14.31
CA VAL A 81 -4.59 7.02 -14.12
C VAL A 81 -5.08 7.13 -12.67
N LEU A 82 -4.71 8.21 -11.99
CA LEU A 82 -5.22 8.51 -10.66
C LEU A 82 -6.74 8.68 -10.70
N LYS A 83 -7.48 7.79 -10.03
CA LYS A 83 -8.95 7.86 -9.95
C LYS A 83 -9.46 8.41 -8.62
N LYS A 84 -8.76 8.10 -7.53
CA LYS A 84 -9.17 8.47 -6.18
C LYS A 84 -7.97 8.52 -5.25
N MET A 85 -8.04 9.46 -4.31
CA MET A 85 -7.16 9.56 -3.15
C MET A 85 -8.05 9.61 -1.91
N LEU A 86 -7.75 8.78 -0.92
CA LEU A 86 -8.43 8.77 0.37
C LEU A 86 -7.41 9.10 1.44
N TYR A 87 -7.71 10.11 2.27
CA TYR A 87 -6.96 10.41 3.48
C TYR A 87 -7.75 9.87 4.67
N VAL A 88 -7.16 8.91 5.39
CA VAL A 88 -7.72 8.38 6.63
C VAL A 88 -6.91 8.97 7.79
N PRO A 89 -7.49 9.90 8.58
CA PRO A 89 -6.79 10.47 9.73
C PRO A 89 -6.52 9.38 10.77
N GLY A 90 -5.30 9.36 11.30
CA GLY A 90 -5.01 8.66 12.56
C GLY A 90 -5.36 9.53 13.77
N GLU A 91 -5.45 8.93 14.96
CA GLU A 91 -5.53 9.69 16.21
C GLU A 91 -4.20 10.41 16.53
N ASN A 92 -4.27 11.48 17.34
CA ASN A 92 -3.23 12.49 17.56
C ASN A 92 -1.85 11.93 17.99
N LEU A 93 -0.80 12.55 17.44
CA LEU A 93 0.62 12.19 17.57
C LEU A 93 1.21 12.61 18.93
N HIS A 94 1.53 11.67 19.82
CA HIS A 94 2.51 11.88 20.90
C HIS A 94 3.91 11.41 20.45
N PRO A 95 4.98 12.19 20.68
CA PRO A 95 6.30 11.94 20.08
C PRO A 95 7.08 10.74 20.65
N TYR A 96 6.53 10.01 21.63
CA TYR A 96 7.23 8.92 22.32
C TYR A 96 6.65 7.52 22.06
N ASP A 97 5.53 7.39 21.36
CA ASP A 97 4.89 6.09 21.12
C ASP A 97 5.32 5.53 19.75
N THR A 98 6.16 4.49 19.77
CA THR A 98 6.90 4.00 18.61
C THR A 98 6.10 3.05 17.68
N ILE A 99 4.76 3.02 17.75
CA ILE A 99 3.95 2.13 16.88
C ILE A 99 2.63 2.79 16.49
N HIS A 100 2.66 3.70 15.51
CA HIS A 100 1.45 4.18 14.86
C HIS A 100 1.66 4.20 13.34
N ILE A 101 0.73 3.60 12.60
CA ILE A 101 0.71 3.70 11.14
C ILE A 101 0.05 5.04 10.85
N GLY A 102 0.90 6.04 10.60
CA GLY A 102 0.44 7.34 10.15
C GLY A 102 -0.40 7.23 8.89
N ASN A 103 -1.34 8.16 8.74
CA ASN A 103 -2.08 8.53 7.54
C ASN A 103 -1.94 7.57 6.35
N ILE A 104 -2.93 6.69 6.15
CA ILE A 104 -2.94 5.80 4.99
C ILE A 104 -3.43 6.59 3.78
N LEU A 105 -2.56 6.71 2.78
CA LEU A 105 -2.91 7.16 1.44
C LEU A 105 -3.15 5.95 0.56
N ALA A 106 -4.40 5.69 0.23
CA ALA A 106 -4.77 4.65 -0.73
C ALA A 106 -4.90 5.27 -2.14
N TYR A 107 -4.12 4.76 -3.09
CA TYR A 107 -4.23 5.11 -4.51
C TYR A 107 -5.03 4.03 -5.24
N GLY A 108 -6.16 4.40 -5.82
CA GLY A 108 -6.84 3.59 -6.82
C GLY A 108 -6.20 3.83 -8.18
N ILE A 109 -5.40 2.88 -8.67
CA ILE A 109 -4.80 2.93 -10.01
C ILE A 109 -5.58 1.95 -10.88
N GLN A 110 -6.19 2.46 -11.94
CA GLN A 110 -6.77 1.63 -12.98
C GLN A 110 -5.81 1.60 -14.16
N ASN A 111 -5.53 0.40 -14.67
CA ASN A 111 -4.69 0.24 -15.84
C ASN A 111 -5.30 1.03 -17.01
N LYS A 112 -4.44 1.63 -17.82
CA LYS A 112 -4.88 2.33 -19.02
C LYS A 112 -5.30 1.23 -20.02
N ASN A 113 -6.57 1.27 -20.45
CA ASN A 113 -7.13 0.32 -21.43
C ASN A 113 -6.25 0.18 -22.67
#